data_AF-E8LS25-F1
#
_entry.id   AF-E8LS25-F1
#
_cell.length_a   1.000
_cell.length_b   1.000
_cell.length_c   1.000
_cell.angle_alpha   90.00
_cell.angle_beta   90.00
_cell.angle_gamma   90.00
#
_symmetry.space_group_name_H-M   'P 1'
#
loop_
_entity.id
_entity.type
_entity.pdbx_description
1 polymer ?
#
loop_
_entity_poly.entity_id
_entity_poly.type
_entity_poly.pdbx_seq_one_letter_code
_entity_poly.pdbx_strand_id
1 'polypeptide(L)' 'MALLLAKRHTKSLTGGEQVQILVSDASSMTDITQYLNRHLFHLSCEQIDGYYCMQVTKESY' A
#
# COMPACT_ATOMS: atom_id res chain seq x y z
N MET A 1 -8.01 -4.41 10.91
CA MET A 1 -8.47 -3.05 10.48
C MET A 1 -7.45 -2.32 9.59
N ALA A 2 -6.36 -2.94 9.14
CA ALA A 2 -5.34 -2.27 8.31
C ALA A 2 -5.83 -1.89 6.90
N LEU A 3 -6.67 -2.74 6.29
CA LEU A 3 -7.13 -2.56 4.92
C LEU A 3 -7.98 -1.28 4.72
N LEU A 4 -8.84 -0.92 5.67
CA LEU A 4 -9.66 0.29 5.58
C LEU A 4 -8.81 1.57 5.61
N LEU A 5 -7.73 1.55 6.40
CA LEU A 5 -6.79 2.65 6.48
C LEU A 5 -6.05 2.81 5.15
N ALA A 6 -5.52 1.71 4.61
CA ALA A 6 -4.85 1.67 3.32
C ALA A 6 -5.75 2.23 2.20
N LYS A 7 -7.01 1.77 2.13
CA LYS A 7 -8.01 2.29 1.17
C LYS A 7 -8.21 3.79 1.26
N ARG A 8 -8.29 4.34 2.48
CA ARG A 8 -8.49 5.79 2.68
C ARG A 8 -7.27 6.59 2.21
N HIS A 9 -6.07 6.12 2.54
CA HIS A 9 -4.83 6.79 2.13
C HIS A 9 -4.62 6.72 0.62
N THR A 10 -4.92 5.58 -0.01
CA THR A 10 -4.71 5.41 -1.46
C THR A 10 -5.77 6.10 -2.30
N LYS A 11 -7.00 6.28 -1.79
CA LYS A 11 -8.06 7.05 -2.46
C LYS A 11 -7.71 8.53 -2.59
N SER A 12 -6.94 9.09 -1.66
CA SER A 12 -6.52 10.49 -1.69
C SER A 12 -5.28 10.74 -2.56
N LEU A 13 -4.62 9.69 -3.07
CA LEU A 13 -3.47 9.83 -3.96
C LEU A 13 -3.91 10.40 -5.31
N THR A 14 -3.22 11.46 -5.73
CA THR A 14 -3.27 11.99 -7.09
C THR A 14 -2.21 11.30 -7.97
N GLY A 15 -2.31 11.43 -9.29
CA GLY A 15 -1.39 10.76 -10.22
C GLY A 15 0.05 11.20 -9.96
N GLY A 16 0.96 10.23 -9.79
CA GLY A 16 2.37 10.49 -9.48
C GLY A 16 2.68 10.61 -7.99
N GLU A 17 1.67 10.67 -7.12
CA GLU A 17 1.89 10.63 -5.68
C GLU A 17 2.13 9.21 -5.17
N GLN A 18 2.89 9.14 -4.08
CA GLN A 18 3.20 7.89 -3.40
C GLN A 18 2.86 8.00 -1.92
N VAL A 19 2.48 6.87 -1.32
CA VAL A 19 2.27 6.72 0.12
C VAL A 19 3.02 5.50 0.63
N GLN A 20 3.55 5.63 1.84
CA GLN A 20 4.19 4.53 2.55
C GLN A 20 3.23 4.00 3.62
N ILE A 21 3.06 2.69 3.66
CA ILE A 21 2.22 1.98 4.63
C ILE A 21 3.12 1.00 5.38
N LEU A 22 3.24 1.17 6.69
CA LEU A 22 3.97 0.28 7.57
C LEU A 22 2.99 -0.72 8.20
N VAL A 23 3.30 -2.01 8.05
CA VAL A 23 2.43 -3.10 8.52
C VAL A 23 3.27 -4.11 9.29
N SER A 24 2.94 -4.39 10.55
CA SER A 24 3.64 -5.41 11.34
C SER A 24 3.15 -6.83 11.10
N ASP A 25 1.97 -6.98 10.51
CA ASP A 25 1.28 -8.26 10.35
C ASP A 25 1.22 -8.71 8.86
N ALA A 26 1.66 -9.94 8.60
CA ALA A 26 1.75 -10.50 7.26
C ALA A 26 0.37 -10.70 6.59
N SER A 27 -0.67 -11.02 7.38
CA SER A 27 -2.02 -11.20 6.83
C SER A 27 -2.59 -9.86 6.33
N SER A 28 -2.38 -8.79 7.10
CA SER A 28 -2.73 -7.43 6.74
C SER A 28 -1.97 -6.93 5.51
N MET A 29 -0.68 -7.24 5.40
CA MET A 29 0.14 -6.90 4.21
C MET A 29 -0.41 -7.60 2.96
N THR A 30 -0.79 -8.87 3.08
CA THR A 30 -1.33 -9.66 1.97
C THR A 30 -2.65 -9.08 1.47
N ASP A 31 -3.57 -8.74 2.38
CA ASP A 31 -4.86 -8.13 2.02
C ASP A 31 -4.69 -6.77 1.33
N ILE A 32 -3.76 -5.93 1.84
CA ILE A 32 -3.46 -4.61 1.26
C ILE A 32 -2.84 -4.79 -0.14
N THR A 33 -1.90 -5.71 -0.30
CA THR A 33 -1.26 -6.02 -1.59
C THR A 33 -2.29 -6.47 -2.62
N GLN A 34 -3.19 -7.40 -2.26
CA GLN A 34 -4.24 -7.87 -3.14
C GLN A 34 -5.20 -6.77 -3.56
N TYR A 35 -5.56 -5.87 -2.64
CA TYR A 35 -6.38 -4.72 -2.96
C TYR A 35 -5.67 -3.76 -3.92
N LEU A 36 -4.41 -3.44 -3.66
CA LEU A 36 -3.64 -2.48 -4.46
C LEU A 36 -3.37 -3.00 -5.87
N ASN A 37 -3.00 -4.26 -6.04
CA ASN A 37 -2.79 -4.87 -7.35
C ASN A 37 -4.05 -4.88 -8.24
N ARG A 38 -5.26 -4.80 -7.64
CA ARG A 38 -6.53 -4.71 -8.39
C ARG A 38 -6.85 -3.30 -8.85
N HIS A 39 -6.17 -2.30 -8.31
CA HIS A 39 -6.30 -0.90 -8.70
C HIS A 39 -4.98 -0.49 -9.38
N LEU A 40 -4.98 0.56 -10.21
CA LEU A 40 -3.80 0.95 -11.01
C LEU A 40 -2.72 1.61 -10.12
N PHE A 41 -2.16 0.84 -9.19
CA PHE A 41 -1.11 1.26 -8.27
C PHE A 41 0.09 0.35 -8.45
N HIS A 42 1.27 0.97 -8.47
CA HIS A 42 2.53 0.26 -8.33
C HIS A 42 2.82 0.03 -6.84
N LEU A 43 3.26 -1.16 -6.49
CA LEU A 43 3.57 -1.54 -5.12
C LEU A 43 5.00 -2.06 -5.03
N SER A 44 5.80 -1.47 -4.14
CA SER A 44 7.06 -2.03 -3.67
C SER A 44 6.92 -2.41 -2.19
N CYS A 45 7.36 -3.61 -1.83
CA CYS A 45 7.32 -4.10 -0.45
C CYS A 45 8.73 -4.46 0.01
N GLU A 46 9.16 -3.87 1.11
CA GLU A 46 10.42 -4.17 1.77
C GLU A 46 10.17 -4.60 3.21
N GLN A 47 10.92 -5.59 3.69
CA GLN A 47 10.85 -6.01 5.08
C GLN A 47 11.98 -5.32 5.86
N ILE A 48 11.62 -4.54 6.88
CA ILE A 48 12.55 -3.76 7.70
C ILE A 48 12.19 -3.98 9.17
N ASP A 49 13.12 -4.51 9.96
CA ASP A 49 12.99 -4.69 11.42
C ASP A 49 11.71 -5.40 11.89
N GLY A 50 11.25 -6.40 11.13
CA GLY A 50 10.04 -7.17 11.44
C GLY A 50 8.73 -6.49 11.00
N TYR A 51 8.82 -5.34 10.34
CA TYR A 51 7.71 -4.66 9.67
C TYR A 51 7.80 -4.84 8.15
N TYR A 52 6.65 -4.80 7.50
CA TYR A 52 6.49 -4.68 6.07
C TYR A 52 6.27 -3.21 5.71
N CYS A 53 7.26 -2.61 5.07
CA CYS A 53 7.19 -1.30 4.48
C CYS A 53 6.64 -1.43 3.05
N MET A 54 5.43 -0.95 2.83
CA MET A 54 4.73 -1.00 1.55
C MET A 54 4.71 0.39 0.94
N GLN A 55 5.45 0.61 -0.14
CA GLN A 55 5.46 1.85 -0.91
C GLN A 55 4.49 1.71 -2.09
N VAL A 56 3.47 2.56 -2.09
CA VAL A 56 2.37 2.53 -3.06
C VAL A 56 2.43 3.80 -3.90
N THR A 57 2.55 3.68 -5.21
CA THR A 57 2.58 4.81 -6.14
C THR A 57 1.39 4.73 -7.08
N LYS A 58 0.65 5.84 -7.22
CA LYS A 58 -0.43 5.92 -8.21
C LYS A 58 0.16 6.34 -9.54
N GLU A 59 -0.09 5.56 -10.59
CA GLU A 59 0.33 5.95 -11.93
C GLU A 59 -0.36 7.26 -12.34
N SER A 60 0.42 8.23 -12.82
CA SER A 60 -0.11 9.42 -13.50
C SER A 60 -0.19 9.09 -14.99
N TYR A 61 -1.38 9.19 -15.57
CA TYR A 61 -1.55 9.25 -17.02
C TYR A 61 -1.36 10.68 -17.51
#